data_AF-A0A970E6H3-F1
#
_entry.id   AF-A0A970E6H3-F1
#
_cell.length_a   1.000
_cell.length_b   1.000
_cell.length_c   1.000
_cell.angle_alpha   90.00
_cell.angle_beta   90.00
_cell.angle_gamma   90.00
#
_symmetry.space_group_name_H-M   'P 1'
#
loop_
_entity.id
_entity.type
_entity.pdbx_description
1 polymer ?
#
loop_
_entity_poly.entity_id
_entity_poly.type
_entity_poly.pdbx_seq_one_letter_code
_entity_poly.pdbx_strand_id
1 'polypeptide(L)'
;MKESVEQMLHRLVNLLEEKMIAMESIQALTLKQKEDIEENLGDNINSFIDKKQVEIDKINTIDEKFEDIVKKIKVELGIESLEQIDADRFPQLKVIRKKTEEIIDLANSIMKLEEYNKNKIIEIIDQIKNDLKTVKLGQKSVKAYEKPNIHVGGIYIDRKK
;
A
#
# COMPACT_ATOMS: atom_id res chain seq x y z
N MET A 1 39.78 -14.97 5.47
CA MET A 1 40.14 -13.58 5.86
C MET A 1 38.96 -12.98 6.57
N LYS A 2 39.19 -12.23 7.64
CA LYS A 2 38.15 -11.50 8.37
C LYS A 2 37.75 -10.28 7.52
N GLU A 3 36.45 -10.10 7.27
CA GLU A 3 35.92 -8.94 6.54
C GLU A 3 36.28 -7.65 7.26
N SER A 4 36.72 -6.62 6.55
CA SER A 4 37.06 -5.33 7.17
C SER A 4 35.80 -4.49 7.43
N VAL A 5 35.86 -3.59 8.41
CA VAL A 5 34.78 -2.64 8.69
C VAL A 5 34.43 -1.80 7.46
N GLU A 6 35.43 -1.42 6.67
CA GLU A 6 35.23 -0.66 5.44
C GLU A 6 34.44 -1.46 4.39
N GLN A 7 34.73 -2.77 4.24
CA GLN A 7 33.96 -3.66 3.37
C GLN A 7 32.51 -3.81 3.85
N MET A 8 32.30 -3.92 5.18
CA MET A 8 30.96 -3.97 5.76
C MET A 8 30.17 -2.68 5.50
N LEU A 9 30.80 -1.51 5.65
CA LEU A 9 30.18 -0.21 5.36
C LEU A 9 29.80 -0.07 3.88
N HIS A 10 30.65 -0.54 2.95
CA HIS A 10 30.29 -0.59 1.54
C HIS A 10 29.07 -1.47 1.27
N ARG A 11 28.97 -2.62 1.95
CA ARG A 11 27.78 -3.48 1.83
C ARG A 11 26.52 -2.81 2.37
N LEU A 12 26.60 -2.05 3.47
CA LEU A 12 25.47 -1.26 3.95
C LEU A 12 25.00 -0.24 2.91
N VAL A 13 25.93 0.44 2.23
CA VAL A 13 25.60 1.37 1.13
C VAL A 13 24.88 0.65 0.01
N ASN A 14 25.38 -0.52 -0.43
CA ASN A 14 24.75 -1.30 -1.50
C ASN A 14 23.34 -1.78 -1.09
N LEU A 15 23.15 -2.23 0.15
CA LEU A 15 21.84 -2.62 0.66
C LEU A 15 20.85 -1.44 0.64
N LEU A 16 21.28 -0.23 1.00
CA LEU A 16 20.43 0.96 0.91
C LEU A 16 20.10 1.33 -0.54
N GLU A 17 21.00 1.08 -1.49
CA GLU A 17 20.72 1.27 -2.92
C GLU A 17 19.69 0.26 -3.43
N GLU A 18 19.83 -1.01 -3.07
CA GLU A 18 18.83 -2.04 -3.37
C GLU A 18 17.46 -1.70 -2.74
N LYS A 19 17.47 -1.21 -1.49
CA LYS A 19 16.24 -0.77 -0.81
C LYS A 19 15.58 0.41 -1.53
N MET A 20 16.37 1.38 -1.99
CA MET A 20 15.87 2.53 -2.75
C MET A 20 15.15 2.07 -4.03
N ILE A 21 15.75 1.14 -4.79
CA ILE A 21 15.14 0.61 -6.03
C ILE A 21 13.80 -0.07 -5.74
N ALA A 22 13.71 -0.87 -4.66
CA ALA A 22 12.45 -1.49 -4.25
C ALA A 22 11.39 -0.43 -3.86
N MET A 23 11.78 0.62 -3.15
CA MET A 23 10.91 1.73 -2.77
C MET A 23 10.40 2.52 -3.99
N GLU A 24 11.27 2.81 -4.96
CA GLU A 24 10.89 3.45 -6.23
C GLU A 24 9.91 2.58 -7.04
N SER A 25 10.10 1.25 -7.01
CA SER A 25 9.17 0.30 -7.62
C SER A 25 7.79 0.35 -6.95
N ILE A 26 7.74 0.40 -5.61
CA ILE A 26 6.49 0.59 -4.86
C ILE A 26 5.82 1.91 -5.26
N GLN A 27 6.57 3.02 -5.30
CA GLN A 27 6.02 4.31 -5.71
C GLN A 27 5.41 4.26 -7.12
N ALA A 28 6.12 3.66 -8.08
CA ALA A 28 5.62 3.50 -9.44
C ALA A 28 4.36 2.62 -9.51
N LEU A 29 4.28 1.55 -8.71
CA LEU A 29 3.09 0.71 -8.59
C LEU A 29 1.91 1.48 -7.99
N THR A 30 2.15 2.28 -6.94
CA THR A 30 1.11 3.09 -6.30
C THR A 30 0.60 4.20 -7.23
N LEU A 31 1.45 4.78 -8.07
CA LEU A 31 1.04 5.73 -9.12
C LEU A 31 0.17 5.05 -10.19
N LYS A 32 0.58 3.88 -10.69
CA LYS A 32 -0.24 3.11 -11.64
C LYS A 32 -1.56 2.64 -11.04
N GLN A 33 -1.57 2.30 -9.75
CA GLN A 33 -2.79 1.98 -9.03
C GLN A 33 -3.73 3.19 -8.99
N LYS A 34 -3.19 4.40 -8.79
CA LYS A 34 -3.99 5.63 -8.84
C LYS A 34 -4.67 5.79 -10.21
N GLU A 35 -3.91 5.64 -11.28
CA GLU A 35 -4.43 5.71 -12.66
C GLU A 35 -5.53 4.66 -12.89
N ASP A 36 -5.32 3.41 -12.45
CA ASP A 36 -6.33 2.33 -12.57
C ASP A 36 -7.61 2.61 -11.76
N ILE A 37 -7.49 3.24 -10.60
CA ILE A 37 -8.64 3.67 -9.79
C ILE A 37 -9.43 4.77 -10.53
N GLU A 38 -8.73 5.72 -11.14
CA GLU A 38 -9.34 6.86 -11.84
C GLU A 38 -9.98 6.45 -13.17
N GLU A 39 -9.36 5.53 -13.92
CA GLU A 39 -9.80 5.15 -15.27
C GLU A 39 -10.66 3.88 -15.32
N ASN A 40 -10.38 2.89 -14.46
CA ASN A 40 -10.98 1.55 -14.52
C ASN A 40 -11.63 1.13 -13.19
N LEU A 41 -11.98 2.09 -12.33
CA LEU A 41 -12.62 1.84 -11.03
C LEU A 41 -11.84 0.88 -10.11
N GLY A 42 -10.54 0.69 -10.35
CA GLY A 42 -9.68 -0.18 -9.56
C GLY A 42 -9.86 -1.67 -9.85
N ASP A 43 -10.27 -2.06 -11.06
CA ASP A 43 -10.43 -3.46 -11.45
C ASP A 43 -9.16 -4.32 -11.19
N ASN A 44 -7.97 -3.70 -11.19
CA ASN A 44 -6.69 -4.39 -11.02
C ASN A 44 -6.07 -4.25 -9.62
N ILE A 45 -6.82 -3.75 -8.61
CA ILE A 45 -6.30 -3.49 -7.25
C ILE A 45 -5.52 -4.67 -6.66
N ASN A 46 -6.05 -5.90 -6.77
CA ASN A 46 -5.38 -7.08 -6.20
C ASN A 46 -4.01 -7.32 -6.83
N SER A 47 -3.87 -7.11 -8.15
CA SER A 47 -2.58 -7.26 -8.83
C SER A 47 -1.55 -6.24 -8.33
N PHE A 48 -1.98 -5.01 -8.04
CA PHE A 48 -1.08 -4.00 -7.47
C PHE A 48 -0.67 -4.35 -6.05
N ILE A 49 -1.59 -4.88 -5.23
CA ILE A 49 -1.28 -5.34 -3.87
C ILE A 49 -0.22 -6.45 -3.92
N ASP A 50 -0.41 -7.47 -4.75
CA ASP A 50 0.51 -8.60 -4.85
C ASP A 50 1.91 -8.14 -5.31
N LYS A 51 1.98 -7.25 -6.32
CA LYS A 51 3.26 -6.71 -6.81
C LYS A 51 3.97 -5.87 -5.75
N LYS A 52 3.24 -5.05 -4.98
CA LYS A 52 3.83 -4.28 -3.88
C LYS A 52 4.34 -5.20 -2.77
N GLN A 53 3.63 -6.29 -2.47
CA GLN A 53 4.06 -7.26 -1.47
C GLN A 53 5.42 -7.89 -1.82
N VAL A 54 5.66 -8.21 -3.10
CA VAL A 54 6.96 -8.72 -3.56
C VAL A 54 8.10 -7.74 -3.25
N GLU A 55 7.89 -6.44 -3.43
CA GLU A 55 8.90 -5.43 -3.10
C GLU A 55 9.06 -5.24 -1.59
N ILE A 56 7.97 -5.31 -0.82
CA ILE A 56 8.00 -5.27 0.64
C ILE A 56 8.81 -6.45 1.22
N ASP A 57 8.64 -7.65 0.67
CA ASP A 57 9.37 -8.83 1.12
C ASP A 57 10.88 -8.72 0.85
N LYS A 58 11.25 -8.10 -0.29
CA LYS A 58 12.65 -7.75 -0.58
C LYS A 58 13.19 -6.74 0.44
N ILE A 59 12.43 -5.70 0.76
CA ILE A 59 12.81 -4.70 1.76
C ILE A 59 13.04 -5.34 3.13
N ASN A 60 12.14 -6.22 3.58
CA ASN A 60 12.29 -6.94 4.84
C ASN A 60 13.61 -7.73 4.88
N THR A 61 13.91 -8.45 3.79
CA THR A 61 15.16 -9.21 3.67
C THR A 61 16.39 -8.29 3.70
N ILE A 62 16.31 -7.12 3.09
CA ILE A 62 17.38 -6.12 3.10
C ILE A 62 17.59 -5.57 4.50
N ASP A 63 16.51 -5.26 5.22
CA ASP A 63 16.55 -4.69 6.56
C ASP A 63 17.16 -5.66 7.58
N GLU A 64 16.82 -6.95 7.49
CA GLU A 64 17.45 -8.00 8.29
C GLU A 64 18.97 -8.06 8.04
N LYS A 65 19.40 -8.09 6.77
CA LYS A 65 20.83 -8.09 6.41
C LYS A 65 21.54 -6.82 6.88
N PHE A 66 20.88 -5.68 6.77
CA PHE A 66 21.41 -4.40 7.21
C PHE A 66 21.66 -4.42 8.71
N GLU A 67 20.67 -4.85 9.50
CA GLU A 67 20.77 -4.94 10.96
C GLU A 67 21.90 -5.90 11.39
N ASP A 68 22.02 -7.06 10.74
CA ASP A 68 23.08 -8.03 11.02
C ASP A 68 24.49 -7.47 10.76
N ILE A 69 24.67 -6.71 9.68
CA ILE A 69 25.95 -6.08 9.38
C ILE A 69 26.24 -4.97 10.39
N VAL A 70 25.24 -4.15 10.76
CA VAL A 70 25.41 -3.11 11.78
C VAL A 70 25.81 -3.72 13.13
N LYS A 71 25.18 -4.82 13.55
CA LYS A 71 25.57 -5.56 14.77
C LYS A 71 27.02 -6.01 14.73
N LYS A 72 27.50 -6.54 13.59
CA LYS A 72 28.90 -6.94 13.42
C LYS A 72 29.85 -5.76 13.52
N ILE A 73 29.55 -4.64 12.86
CA ILE A 73 30.38 -3.43 12.95
C ILE A 73 30.49 -2.94 14.40
N LYS A 74 29.37 -2.94 15.14
CA LYS A 74 29.34 -2.54 16.55
C LYS A 74 30.26 -3.42 17.42
N VAL A 75 30.19 -4.73 17.23
CA VAL A 75 31.06 -5.70 17.94
C VAL A 75 32.54 -5.48 17.58
N GLU A 76 32.85 -5.30 16.31
CA GLU A 76 34.23 -5.16 15.82
C GLU A 76 34.92 -3.88 16.28
N LEU A 77 34.15 -2.80 16.46
CA LEU A 77 34.66 -1.51 16.92
C LEU A 77 34.47 -1.28 18.43
N GLY A 78 33.71 -2.15 19.12
CA GLY A 78 33.39 -1.97 20.54
C GLY A 78 32.51 -0.74 20.81
N ILE A 79 31.60 -0.43 19.88
CA ILE A 79 30.73 0.76 19.92
C ILE A 79 29.26 0.36 20.07
N GLU A 80 28.45 1.26 20.61
CA GLU A 80 27.00 1.04 20.75
C GLU A 80 26.21 1.56 19.56
N SER A 81 26.77 2.53 18.82
CA SER A 81 26.08 3.23 17.73
C SER A 81 27.03 3.65 16.61
N LEU A 82 26.56 3.67 15.37
CA LEU A 82 27.39 4.06 14.22
C LEU A 82 27.80 5.54 14.26
N GLU A 83 27.07 6.37 14.98
CA GLU A 83 27.36 7.79 15.23
C GLU A 83 28.63 7.99 16.07
N GLN A 84 29.09 6.96 16.78
CA GLN A 84 30.34 6.99 17.52
C GLN A 84 31.57 6.82 16.61
N ILE A 85 31.36 6.47 15.33
CA ILE A 85 32.42 6.32 14.35
C ILE A 85 32.76 7.68 13.75
N ASP A 86 34.05 8.01 13.71
CA ASP A 86 34.54 9.19 13.02
C ASP A 86 34.22 9.14 11.52
N ALA A 87 33.33 10.05 11.09
CA ALA A 87 32.87 10.16 9.71
C ALA A 87 33.92 10.69 8.74
N ASP A 88 35.02 11.26 9.24
CA ASP A 88 36.17 11.66 8.41
C ASP A 88 37.10 10.47 8.14
N ARG A 89 37.09 9.47 9.01
CA ARG A 89 37.77 8.19 8.80
C ARG A 89 36.99 7.26 7.87
N PHE A 90 35.65 7.32 7.91
CA PHE A 90 34.77 6.48 7.10
C PHE A 90 33.72 7.32 6.36
N PRO A 91 34.04 7.85 5.17
CA PRO A 91 33.12 8.69 4.40
C PRO A 91 31.81 7.98 4.01
N GLN A 92 31.80 6.64 3.99
CA GLN A 92 30.62 5.82 3.75
C GLN A 92 29.48 6.13 4.74
N LEU A 93 29.79 6.55 5.97
CA LEU A 93 28.77 6.91 6.97
C LEU A 93 27.95 8.13 6.54
N LYS A 94 28.57 9.10 5.87
CA LYS A 94 27.86 10.27 5.31
C LYS A 94 26.88 9.83 4.21
N VAL A 95 27.29 8.86 3.40
CA VAL A 95 26.45 8.27 2.34
C VAL A 95 25.29 7.47 2.93
N ILE A 96 25.54 6.63 3.93
CA ILE A 96 24.53 5.83 4.64
C ILE A 96 23.46 6.75 5.23
N ARG A 97 23.87 7.81 5.94
CA ARG A 97 22.93 8.77 6.54
C ARG A 97 22.06 9.43 5.48
N LYS A 98 22.69 9.97 4.43
CA LYS A 98 21.98 10.63 3.33
C LYS A 98 20.96 9.70 2.66
N LYS A 99 21.35 8.48 2.29
CA LYS A 99 20.44 7.52 1.66
C LYS A 99 19.29 7.12 2.59
N THR A 100 19.55 7.03 3.89
CA THR A 100 18.51 6.73 4.89
C THR A 100 17.47 7.86 4.94
N GLU A 101 17.91 9.12 4.94
CA GLU A 101 17.04 10.30 4.86
C GLU A 101 16.19 10.27 3.58
N GLU A 102 16.81 10.04 2.42
CA GLU A 102 16.12 9.95 1.11
C GLU A 102 15.04 8.83 1.10
N ILE A 103 15.34 7.67 1.69
CA ILE A 103 14.38 6.55 1.80
C ILE A 103 13.20 6.93 2.69
N ILE A 104 13.43 7.63 3.81
CA ILE A 104 12.36 8.09 4.72
C ILE A 104 11.46 9.09 3.99
N ASP A 105 12.03 10.04 3.25
CA ASP A 105 11.27 11.01 2.48
C ASP A 105 10.41 10.34 1.40
N LEU A 106 10.97 9.35 0.70
CA LEU A 106 10.23 8.56 -0.28
C LEU A 106 9.11 7.75 0.37
N ALA A 107 9.35 7.12 1.52
CA ALA A 107 8.33 6.40 2.28
C ALA A 107 7.15 7.31 2.64
N ASN A 108 7.43 8.52 3.14
CA ASN A 108 6.42 9.51 3.48
C ASN A 108 5.60 9.94 2.24
N SER A 109 6.25 10.07 1.08
CA SER A 109 5.59 10.37 -0.19
C SER A 109 4.64 9.24 -0.62
N ILE A 110 5.10 7.99 -0.56
CA ILE A 110 4.31 6.80 -0.85
C ILE A 110 3.09 6.72 0.09
N MET A 111 3.28 6.94 1.40
CA MET A 111 2.19 6.87 2.38
C MET A 111 1.06 7.86 2.06
N LYS A 112 1.39 9.10 1.68
CA LYS A 112 0.39 10.11 1.27
C LYS A 112 -0.39 9.67 0.04
N LEU A 113 0.29 9.04 -0.92
CA LEU A 113 -0.34 8.55 -2.14
C LEU A 113 -1.22 7.31 -1.87
N GLU A 114 -0.78 6.40 -1.02
CA GLU A 114 -1.59 5.25 -0.57
C GLU A 114 -2.87 5.70 0.16
N GLU A 115 -2.78 6.74 1.01
CA GLU A 115 -3.94 7.32 1.68
C GLU A 115 -4.94 7.90 0.67
N TYR A 116 -4.45 8.62 -0.34
CA TYR A 116 -5.27 9.11 -1.44
C TYR A 116 -5.99 7.96 -2.17
N ASN A 117 -5.24 6.94 -2.60
CA ASN A 117 -5.79 5.78 -3.32
C ASN A 117 -6.84 5.04 -2.48
N LYS A 118 -6.57 4.83 -1.19
CA LYS A 118 -7.51 4.20 -0.26
C LYS A 118 -8.82 4.98 -0.18
N ASN A 119 -8.75 6.29 0.03
CA ASN A 119 -9.93 7.13 0.12
C ASN A 119 -10.75 7.08 -1.17
N LYS A 120 -10.07 7.09 -2.33
CA LYS A 120 -10.75 7.04 -3.63
C LYS A 120 -11.47 5.72 -3.86
N ILE A 121 -10.89 4.59 -3.47
CA ILE A 121 -11.54 3.28 -3.53
C ILE A 121 -12.79 3.25 -2.64
N ILE A 122 -12.72 3.83 -1.43
CA ILE A 122 -13.88 3.90 -0.53
C ILE A 122 -15.03 4.68 -1.17
N GLU A 123 -14.74 5.82 -1.80
CA GLU A 123 -15.74 6.61 -2.54
C GLU A 123 -16.42 5.79 -3.64
N ILE A 124 -15.64 5.06 -4.45
CA ILE A 124 -16.16 4.21 -5.53
C ILE A 124 -17.08 3.12 -4.97
N ILE A 125 -16.65 2.44 -3.90
CA ILE A 125 -17.45 1.41 -3.24
C ILE A 125 -18.79 1.98 -2.75
N ASP A 126 -18.79 3.17 -2.17
CA ASP A 126 -20.01 3.79 -1.66
C ASP A 126 -20.95 4.25 -2.78
N GLN A 127 -20.40 4.72 -3.91
CA GLN A 127 -21.18 5.00 -5.12
C GLN A 127 -21.86 3.73 -5.65
N ILE A 128 -21.11 2.63 -5.80
CA ILE A 128 -21.65 1.34 -6.26
C ILE A 128 -22.76 0.84 -5.32
N LYS A 129 -22.59 0.96 -3.99
CA LYS A 129 -23.62 0.59 -3.03
C LYS A 129 -24.91 1.39 -3.22
N ASN A 130 -24.80 2.69 -3.51
CA ASN A 130 -25.96 3.55 -3.73
C ASN A 130 -26.68 3.20 -5.04
N ASP A 131 -25.92 2.94 -6.10
CA ASP A 131 -26.48 2.49 -7.38
C ASP A 131 -27.24 1.16 -7.22
N LEU A 132 -26.66 0.20 -6.49
CA LEU A 132 -27.33 -1.07 -6.17
C LEU A 132 -28.63 -0.89 -5.36
N LYS A 133 -28.68 0.07 -4.44
CA LYS A 133 -29.92 0.40 -3.70
C LYS A 133 -30.98 0.94 -4.65
N THR A 134 -30.62 1.84 -5.56
CA THR A 134 -31.50 2.41 -6.57
C THR A 134 -32.05 1.33 -7.50
N VAL A 135 -31.19 0.41 -7.98
CA VAL A 135 -31.60 -0.74 -8.78
C VAL A 135 -32.60 -1.62 -8.05
N LYS A 136 -32.35 -1.95 -6.77
CA LYS A 136 -33.28 -2.74 -5.95
C LYS A 136 -34.63 -2.03 -5.75
N LEU A 137 -34.63 -0.71 -5.61
CA LEU A 137 -35.86 0.08 -5.51
C LEU A 137 -36.64 0.02 -6.82
N GLY A 138 -35.98 0.23 -7.96
CA GLY A 138 -36.60 0.11 -9.29
C GLY A 138 -37.22 -1.26 -9.54
N GLN A 139 -36.52 -2.35 -9.19
CA GLN A 139 -37.05 -3.71 -9.29
C GLN A 139 -38.30 -3.93 -8.41
N LYS A 140 -38.34 -3.36 -7.19
CA LYS A 140 -39.53 -3.41 -6.34
C LYS A 140 -40.71 -2.67 -6.97
N SER A 141 -40.45 -1.50 -7.55
CA SER A 141 -41.47 -0.71 -8.24
C SER A 141 -42.05 -1.48 -9.43
N VAL A 142 -41.21 -2.03 -10.31
CA VAL A 142 -41.65 -2.85 -11.45
C VAL A 142 -42.49 -4.05 -10.98
N LYS A 143 -42.03 -4.80 -9.98
CA LYS A 143 -42.79 -5.91 -9.40
C LYS A 143 -44.14 -5.50 -8.79
N ALA A 144 -44.27 -4.27 -8.29
CA ALA A 144 -45.54 -3.77 -7.78
C ALA A 144 -46.56 -3.54 -8.90
N TYR A 145 -46.11 -3.14 -10.09
CA TYR A 145 -46.96 -2.99 -11.28
C TYR A 145 -47.22 -4.33 -12.00
N GLU A 146 -46.30 -5.29 -11.92
CA GLU A 146 -46.44 -6.62 -12.54
C GLU A 146 -47.29 -7.60 -11.72
N LYS A 147 -47.70 -7.24 -10.49
CA LYS A 147 -48.66 -8.07 -9.74
C LYS A 147 -49.98 -8.13 -10.51
N PRO A 148 -50.42 -9.31 -10.98
CA PRO A 148 -51.75 -9.43 -11.56
C PRO A 148 -52.77 -9.00 -10.50
N ASN A 149 -53.78 -8.25 -10.92
CA ASN A 149 -54.99 -8.06 -10.11
C ASN A 149 -55.66 -9.43 -9.97
N ILE A 150 -55.24 -10.22 -8.98
CA ILE A 150 -55.97 -11.40 -8.53
C ILE A 150 -57.16 -10.87 -7.71
N HIS A 151 -58.12 -10.25 -8.40
CA HIS A 151 -59.47 -10.11 -7.88
C HIS A 151 -60.12 -11.50 -7.93
N VAL A 152 -59.73 -12.37 -7.01
CA VAL A 152 -60.49 -13.56 -6.64
C VAL A 152 -61.09 -13.26 -5.27
N GLY A 153 -62.28 -12.65 -5.28
CA GLY A 153 -63.00 -12.27 -4.08
C GLY A 153 -64.16 -11.36 -4.42
N GLY A 154 -65.36 -11.94 -4.54
CA GLY A 154 -66.59 -11.23 -4.89
C GLY A 154 -66.85 -10.04 -3.97
N ILE A 155 -67.33 -8.95 -4.57
CA ILE A 155 -67.81 -7.77 -3.88
C ILE A 155 -69.10 -8.16 -3.12
N TYR A 156 -69.05 -8.21 -1.80
CA TYR A 156 -70.25 -8.25 -0.96
C TYR A 156 -70.64 -6.81 -0.63
N ILE A 157 -71.70 -6.30 -1.28
CA ILE A 157 -72.38 -5.09 -0.85
C ILE A 157 -73.43 -5.49 0.19
N ASP A 158 -73.10 -5.31 1.47
CA ASP A 158 -74.08 -5.37 2.56
C ASP A 158 -74.93 -4.09 2.53
N ARG A 159 -76.20 -4.22 2.15
CA ARG A 159 -77.19 -3.13 2.30
C ARG A 159 -77.82 -3.26 3.68
N LYS A 160 -77.40 -2.40 4.61
CA LYS A 160 -78.14 -2.20 5.87
C LYS A 160 -79.48 -1.53 5.59
N LYS A 161 -80.50 -2.04 6.31
CA LYS A 161 -81.93 -1.66 6.27
C LYS A 161 -82.18 -0.16 6.33
#